data_AF-A0A7V9Z4A4-F1
#
_entry.id   AF-A0A7V9Z4A4-F1
#
_cell.length_a   1.000
_cell.length_b   1.000
_cell.length_c   1.000
_cell.angle_alpha   90.00
_cell.angle_beta   90.00
_cell.angle_gamma   90.00
#
_symmetry.space_group_name_H-M   'P 1'
#
loop_
_entity.id
_entity.type
_entity.pdbx_description
1 polymer ?
#
loop_
_entity_poly.entity_id
_entity_poly.type
_entity_poly.pdbx_seq_one_letter_code
_entity_poly.pdbx_strand_id
1 'polypeptide(L)'
;MTLYMFFINILGCFIMAIDKQKARKRKWRIAESTIWCVSLIGGAIGTTIGMHLFHHKTKHRLFRYGLPLLAFLDVIVYFIFYQ
;
A
#
# COMPACT_ATOMS: atom_id res chain seq x y z
N MET A 1 6.14 9.68 -15.70
CA MET A 1 6.00 9.59 -14.22
C MET A 1 4.61 9.19 -13.78
N THR A 2 3.54 9.77 -14.33
CA THR A 2 2.15 9.41 -13.99
C THR A 2 1.81 7.93 -14.21
N LEU A 3 2.29 7.34 -15.33
CA LEU A 3 2.04 5.93 -15.65
C LEU A 3 2.72 4.96 -14.68
N TYR A 4 3.93 5.31 -14.23
CA TYR A 4 4.68 4.55 -13.21
C TYR A 4 3.93 4.57 -11.87
N MET A 5 3.46 5.75 -11.45
CA MET A 5 2.68 5.92 -10.22
C MET A 5 1.35 5.16 -10.28
N PHE A 6 0.68 5.14 -11.43
CA PHE A 6 -0.54 4.36 -11.59
C PHE A 6 -0.26 2.85 -11.43
N PHE A 7 0.82 2.37 -12.05
CA PHE A 7 1.24 0.97 -11.93
C PHE A 7 1.59 0.56 -10.50
N ILE A 8 2.41 1.35 -9.79
CA ILE A 8 2.84 1.01 -8.42
C ILE A 8 1.65 1.04 -7.43
N ASN A 9 0.67 1.93 -7.66
CA ASN A 9 -0.56 1.96 -6.87
C ASN A 9 -1.42 0.71 -7.08
N ILE A 10 -1.58 0.26 -8.33
CA ILE A 10 -2.24 -1.01 -8.64
C ILE A 10 -1.49 -2.18 -7.99
N LEU A 11 -0.17 -2.19 -8.08
CA LEU A 11 0.69 -3.22 -7.49
C LEU A 11 0.52 -3.29 -5.97
N GLY A 12 0.50 -2.14 -5.30
CA GLY A 12 0.24 -2.02 -3.86
C GLY A 12 -1.13 -2.56 -3.46
N CYS A 13 -2.17 -2.25 -4.24
CA CYS A 13 -3.51 -2.79 -4.01
C CYS A 13 -3.56 -4.32 -4.23
N PHE A 14 -2.90 -4.82 -5.29
CA PHE A 14 -2.80 -6.25 -5.57
C PHE A 14 -2.09 -7.03 -4.48
N ILE A 15 -0.99 -6.50 -3.93
CA ILE A 15 -0.30 -7.13 -2.81
C ILE A 15 -1.24 -7.30 -1.62
N MET A 16 -2.04 -6.28 -1.31
CA MET A 16 -3.03 -6.35 -0.23
C MET A 16 -4.15 -7.37 -0.52
N ALA A 17 -4.60 -7.45 -1.78
CA ALA A 17 -5.58 -8.44 -2.23
C ALA A 17 -5.04 -9.88 -2.10
N ILE A 18 -3.79 -10.11 -2.53
CA ILE A 18 -3.11 -11.40 -2.44
C ILE A 18 -2.89 -11.78 -0.98
N ASP A 19 -2.51 -10.84 -0.12
CA ASP A 19 -2.35 -11.10 1.32
C ASP A 19 -3.67 -11.58 1.96
N LYS A 20 -4.79 -10.91 1.65
CA LYS A 20 -6.12 -11.37 2.08
C LYS A 20 -6.49 -12.74 1.52
N GLN A 21 -6.17 -13.02 0.25
CA GLN A 21 -6.43 -14.32 -0.35
C GLN A 21 -5.60 -15.43 0.31
N LYS A 22 -4.32 -15.16 0.62
CA LYS A 22 -3.43 -16.09 1.34
C LYS A 22 -3.93 -16.33 2.77
N ALA A 23 -4.41 -15.29 3.46
CA ALA A 23 -5.03 -15.42 4.77
C ALA A 23 -6.28 -16.33 4.74
N ARG A 24 -7.13 -16.21 3.71
CA ARG A 24 -8.29 -17.09 3.50
C ARG A 24 -7.89 -18.54 3.21
N LYS A 25 -6.85 -18.74 2.38
CA LYS A 25 -6.34 -20.07 2.00
C LYS A 25 -5.42 -20.70 3.06
N ARG A 26 -5.29 -20.10 4.26
CA ARG A 26 -4.34 -20.50 5.33
C ARG A 26 -2.90 -20.72 4.82
N LYS A 27 -2.50 -19.97 3.79
CA LYS A 27 -1.13 -19.99 3.26
C LYS A 27 -0.26 -18.96 4.00
N TRP A 28 1.05 -19.08 3.83
CA TRP A 28 2.02 -18.14 4.40
C TRP A 28 1.68 -16.70 3.98
N ARG A 29 1.52 -15.81 4.95
CA ARG A 29 1.14 -14.40 4.74
C ARG A 29 2.32 -13.61 4.17
N ILE A 30 2.04 -12.50 3.50
CA ILE A 30 3.10 -11.62 2.98
C ILE A 30 3.77 -10.92 4.16
N ALA A 31 5.09 -10.85 4.12
CA ALA A 31 5.87 -10.14 5.14
C ALA A 31 5.48 -8.67 5.15
N GLU A 32 5.37 -8.10 6.36
CA GLU A 32 5.01 -6.70 6.55
C GLU A 32 6.00 -5.77 5.86
N SER A 33 7.28 -6.12 5.89
CA SER A 33 8.36 -5.42 5.20
C SER A 33 8.11 -5.26 3.69
N THR A 34 7.52 -6.24 3.01
CA THR A 34 7.20 -6.13 1.58
C THR A 34 6.16 -5.05 1.31
N ILE A 35 5.13 -4.97 2.17
CA ILE A 35 4.07 -3.94 2.05
C ILE A 35 4.68 -2.55 2.30
N TRP A 36 5.56 -2.43 3.30
CA TRP A 36 6.28 -1.19 3.59
C TRP A 36 7.22 -0.78 2.46
N CYS A 37 8.00 -1.71 1.89
CA CYS A 37 8.86 -1.42 0.74
C CYS A 37 8.06 -0.89 -0.45
N VAL A 38 6.94 -1.53 -0.79
CA VAL A 38 6.09 -1.08 -1.91
C VAL A 38 5.47 0.28 -1.62
N SER A 39 5.11 0.53 -0.37
CA SER A 39 4.61 1.84 0.07
C SER A 39 5.68 2.92 -0.07
N LEU A 40 6.93 2.63 0.32
CA LEU A 40 8.08 3.55 0.22
C LEU A 40 8.48 3.89 -1.22
N ILE A 41 8.24 2.97 -2.16
CA ILE A 41 8.58 3.16 -3.59
C ILE A 41 7.54 4.06 -4.32
N GLY A 42 6.43 4.43 -3.66
CA GLY A 42 5.36 5.26 -4.24
C GLY A 42 4.01 4.56 -4.33
N GLY A 43 3.89 3.35 -3.76
CA GLY A 43 2.66 2.57 -3.70
C GLY A 43 1.84 2.80 -2.43
N ALA A 44 2.14 3.82 -1.62
CA ALA A 44 1.50 4.00 -0.31
C ALA A 44 0.01 4.31 -0.44
N ILE A 45 -0.39 5.09 -1.46
CA ILE A 45 -1.79 5.39 -1.73
C ILE A 45 -2.55 4.10 -2.06
N GLY A 46 -2.03 3.27 -2.95
CA GLY A 46 -2.65 2.03 -3.43
C GLY A 46 -2.70 0.94 -2.37
N THR A 47 -1.65 0.82 -1.55
CA THR A 47 -1.67 -0.06 -0.37
C THR A 47 -2.65 0.43 0.69
N THR A 48 -2.76 1.75 0.93
CA THR A 48 -3.75 2.32 1.87
C THR A 48 -5.18 2.04 1.42
N ILE A 49 -5.47 2.25 0.12
CA ILE A 49 -6.76 1.94 -0.50
C ILE A 49 -7.02 0.43 -0.38
N GLY A 50 -6.06 -0.41 -0.76
CA GLY A 50 -6.17 -1.85 -0.62
C GLY A 50 -6.45 -2.28 0.82
N MET A 51 -5.78 -1.66 1.80
CA MET A 51 -5.97 -1.95 3.22
C MET A 51 -7.43 -1.71 3.64
N HIS A 52 -8.00 -0.57 3.24
CA HIS A 52 -9.38 -0.18 3.55
C HIS A 52 -10.38 -1.04 2.79
N LEU A 53 -10.18 -1.24 1.48
CA LEU A 53 -11.08 -2.04 0.63
C LEU A 53 -11.19 -3.48 1.15
N PHE A 54 -10.06 -4.07 1.50
CA PHE A 54 -10.02 -5.44 1.98
C PHE A 54 -10.26 -5.58 3.48
N HIS A 55 -10.37 -4.46 4.22
CA HIS A 55 -10.44 -4.42 5.69
C HIS A 55 -9.39 -5.33 6.34
N HIS A 56 -8.22 -5.44 5.71
CA HIS A 56 -7.17 -6.35 6.10
C HIS A 56 -6.07 -5.55 6.82
N LYS A 57 -5.62 -6.02 7.98
CA LYS A 57 -4.59 -5.34 8.82
C LYS A 57 -4.89 -3.90 9.26
N THR A 58 -6.14 -3.44 9.24
CA THR A 58 -6.58 -2.12 9.75
C THR A 58 -6.47 -1.96 11.28
N LYS A 59 -6.24 -3.05 12.03
CA LYS A 59 -6.04 -3.05 13.49
C LYS A 59 -4.58 -2.92 13.92
N HIS A 60 -3.61 -3.13 13.02
CA HIS A 60 -2.20 -2.90 13.38
C HIS A 60 -1.95 -1.40 13.42
N ARG A 61 -1.56 -0.88 14.59
CA ARG A 61 -1.28 0.56 14.80
C ARG A 61 -0.27 1.11 13.80
N LEU A 62 0.79 0.34 13.52
CA LEU A 62 1.81 0.66 12.53
C LEU A 62 1.22 0.88 11.13
N PHE A 63 0.36 -0.02 10.67
CA PHE A 63 -0.28 0.10 9.35
C PHE A 63 -1.34 1.20 9.32
N ARG A 64 -2.09 1.36 10.41
CA ARG A 64 -3.15 2.37 10.52
C ARG A 64 -2.63 3.80 10.44
N TYR A 65 -1.50 4.10 11.07
CA TYR A 65 -0.92 5.45 11.05
C TYR A 65 0.18 5.60 10.01
N GLY A 66 0.99 4.55 9.81
CA GLY A 66 2.14 4.57 8.93
C GLY A 66 1.80 4.65 7.45
N LEU A 67 0.87 3.81 6.97
CA LEU A 67 0.47 3.84 5.55
C LEU A 67 -0.15 5.18 5.12
N PRO A 68 -1.12 5.77 5.85
CA PRO A 68 -1.64 7.08 5.46
C PRO A 68 -0.60 8.20 5.61
N LEU A 69 0.34 8.11 6.54
CA LEU A 69 1.45 9.05 6.64
C LEU A 69 2.34 8.99 5.38
N LEU A 70 2.70 7.79 4.93
CA LEU A 70 3.44 7.61 3.69
C LEU A 70 2.63 8.04 2.46
N ALA A 71 1.33 7.73 2.42
CA ALA A 71 0.46 8.17 1.33
C ALA A 71 0.43 9.71 1.25
N PHE A 72 0.43 10.39 2.39
CA PHE A 72 0.52 11.85 2.43
C PHE A 72 1.87 12.36 1.89
N LEU A 73 2.97 11.69 2.26
CA LEU A 73 4.30 11.99 1.74
C LEU A 73 4.37 11.81 0.21
N ASP A 74 3.82 10.71 -0.31
CA ASP A 74 3.74 10.43 -1.75
C ASP A 74 2.95 11.51 -2.49
N VAL A 75 1.85 12.01 -1.91
CA VAL A 75 1.06 13.11 -2.49
C VAL A 75 1.86 14.41 -2.52
N ILE A 76 2.63 14.73 -1.47
CA ILE A 76 3.50 15.91 -1.45
C ILE A 76 4.57 15.81 -2.54
N VAL A 77 5.24 14.66 -2.64
CA VAL A 77 6.25 14.41 -3.67
C VAL A 77 5.63 14.52 -5.07
N TYR A 78 4.42 13.99 -5.25
CA TYR A 78 3.67 14.12 -6.51
C TYR A 78 3.40 15.58 -6.87
N PHE A 79 2.95 16.38 -5.91
CA PHE A 79 2.64 17.79 -6.14
C PHE A 79 3.89 18.59 -6.52
N ILE A 80 5.02 18.34 -5.85
CA ILE A 80 6.31 18.99 -6.16
C ILE A 80 6.81 18.62 -7.56
N PHE A 81 6.65 17.35 -7.99
CA PHE A 81 7.11 16.89 -9.30
C PHE A 81 6.20 17.30 -10.47
N TYR A 82 4.93 17.61 -10.20
CA TYR A 82 3.96 17.99 -11.23
C TYR A 82 3.77 19.53 -11.33
N GLN A 83 4.42 20.30 -10.45
CA GLN A 83 4.51 21.76 -10.51
C GLN A 83 5.70 22.20 -11.35
#